data_AF-A0A661C9P0-F1
#
_entry.id   AF-A0A661C9P0-F1
#
_cell.length_a   1.000
_cell.length_b   1.000
_cell.length_c   1.000
_cell.angle_alpha   90.00
_cell.angle_beta   90.00
_cell.angle_gamma   90.00
#
_symmetry.space_group_name_H-M   'P 1'
#
loop_
_entity.id
_entity.type
_entity.pdbx_description
1 polymer ?
#
loop_
_entity_poly.entity_id
_entity_poly.type
_entity_poly.pdbx_seq_one_letter_code
_entity_poly.pdbx_strand_id
1 'polypeptide(L)'
;MNKVKRSMQALIVGALSVGYLGFANAGVVGSKHDLTAAGAGQTGTAVTDEVCVFCHTPHGSDTNAPVPLWNKVLGAPGSYTQYSTLQTPTFDSTEAPVGSVSLACLSCHDGTQAMDVVLNLPGSLGFNAAGTPIDPLTSSVMTGTPIPVLGTDLTNDHPISMQYGGGGPLATDPDGPFTGTLGDLDFVAPQKATVNTNPIWWVDSPVGIGGTREKTDMILYARNDLGTVQPFVECGSCHDPHNDVTAGPSSVSFLRINNTASQICTTCHVK
;
A
#
# COMPACT_ATOMS: atom_id res chain seq x y z
N MET A 1 -22.73 -37.50 -69.73
CA MET A 1 -21.38 -37.19 -69.19
C MET A 1 -21.20 -35.68 -69.18
N ASN A 2 -21.57 -34.99 -68.10
CA ASN A 2 -21.30 -33.56 -67.92
C ASN A 2 -20.68 -33.34 -66.54
N LYS A 3 -19.39 -32.97 -66.51
CA LYS A 3 -18.64 -32.64 -65.29
C LYS A 3 -18.99 -31.21 -64.88
N VAL A 4 -19.71 -31.04 -63.77
CA VAL A 4 -19.90 -29.74 -63.12
C VAL A 4 -18.69 -29.49 -62.21
N LYS A 5 -17.88 -28.49 -62.56
CA LYS A 5 -16.78 -27.98 -61.72
C LYS A 5 -17.38 -27.23 -60.53
N ARG A 6 -17.15 -27.70 -59.31
CA ARG A 6 -17.44 -26.95 -58.07
C ARG A 6 -16.28 -26.00 -57.79
N SER A 7 -16.52 -24.71 -57.99
CA SER A 7 -15.63 -23.63 -57.56
C SER A 7 -15.74 -23.44 -56.05
N MET A 8 -14.59 -23.58 -55.38
CA MET A 8 -14.41 -23.44 -53.94
C MET A 8 -14.36 -21.95 -53.60
N GLN A 9 -15.43 -21.40 -53.00
CA GLN A 9 -15.42 -20.05 -52.44
C GLN A 9 -14.87 -20.14 -51.01
N ALA A 10 -13.69 -19.58 -50.79
CA ALA A 10 -13.11 -19.42 -49.47
C ALA A 10 -13.86 -18.31 -48.72
N LEU A 11 -14.65 -18.68 -47.71
CA LEU A 11 -15.15 -17.73 -46.71
C LEU A 11 -13.99 -17.37 -45.78
N ILE A 12 -13.51 -16.13 -45.87
CA ILE A 12 -12.65 -15.53 -44.85
C ILE A 12 -13.57 -15.16 -43.68
N VAL A 13 -13.57 -15.98 -42.63
CA VAL A 13 -14.14 -15.60 -41.33
C VAL A 13 -13.14 -14.67 -40.66
N GLY A 14 -13.38 -13.37 -40.73
CA GLY A 14 -12.65 -12.38 -39.94
C GLY A 14 -12.93 -12.61 -38.47
N ALA A 15 -11.91 -13.01 -37.71
CA ALA A 15 -11.97 -13.08 -36.26
C ALA A 15 -12.17 -11.66 -35.71
N LEU A 16 -13.38 -11.36 -35.26
CA LEU A 16 -13.67 -10.16 -34.48
C LEU A 16 -13.04 -10.37 -33.10
N SER A 17 -11.81 -9.90 -32.92
CA SER A 17 -11.19 -9.77 -31.60
C SER A 17 -11.94 -8.69 -30.82
N VAL A 18 -12.95 -9.13 -30.06
CA VAL A 18 -13.56 -8.32 -29.01
C VAL A 18 -12.47 -8.08 -27.97
N GLY A 19 -11.80 -6.95 -28.07
CA GLY A 19 -10.89 -6.47 -27.02
C GLY A 19 -11.71 -6.28 -25.75
N TYR A 20 -11.45 -7.11 -24.75
CA TYR A 20 -11.87 -6.84 -23.39
C TYR A 20 -11.17 -5.54 -22.96
N LEU A 21 -11.88 -4.41 -23.05
CA LEU A 21 -11.51 -3.22 -22.31
C LEU A 21 -11.82 -3.50 -20.84
N GLY A 22 -10.88 -4.12 -20.14
CA GLY A 22 -10.90 -4.16 -18.69
C GLY A 22 -10.76 -2.72 -18.20
N PHE A 23 -11.84 -2.13 -17.72
CA PHE A 23 -11.74 -0.90 -16.93
C PHE A 23 -11.04 -1.27 -15.63
N ALA A 24 -9.75 -0.95 -15.52
CA ALA A 24 -9.04 -0.98 -14.26
C ALA A 24 -9.51 0.24 -13.43
N ASN A 25 -10.69 0.13 -12.80
CA ASN A 25 -11.02 1.05 -11.71
C ASN A 25 -10.18 0.63 -10.50
N ALA A 26 -9.09 1.34 -10.26
CA ALA A 26 -8.45 1.36 -8.95
C ALA A 26 -9.30 2.30 -8.08
N GLY A 27 -10.27 1.75 -7.34
CA GLY A 27 -11.45 2.51 -6.92
C GLY A 27 -11.30 3.24 -5.59
N VAL A 28 -10.38 4.21 -5.46
CA VAL A 28 -10.45 5.10 -4.29
C VAL A 28 -11.83 5.74 -4.20
N VAL A 29 -12.47 6.04 -5.35
CA VAL A 29 -13.84 6.55 -5.46
C VAL A 29 -14.86 5.61 -4.79
N GLY A 30 -15.69 6.17 -3.91
CA GLY A 30 -16.71 5.44 -3.15
C GLY A 30 -16.16 4.64 -1.96
N SER A 31 -14.84 4.59 -1.79
CA SER A 31 -14.19 3.90 -0.68
C SER A 31 -14.18 4.73 0.61
N LYS A 32 -13.60 4.17 1.69
CA LYS A 32 -13.36 4.92 2.94
C LYS A 32 -12.27 5.99 2.83
N HIS A 33 -11.46 5.96 1.78
CA HIS A 33 -10.48 7.02 1.48
C HIS A 33 -10.99 8.04 0.47
N ASP A 34 -12.23 7.89 -0.01
CA ASP A 34 -12.93 8.96 -0.72
C ASP A 34 -13.52 9.95 0.28
N LEU A 35 -12.86 11.11 0.41
CA LEU A 35 -13.29 12.21 1.28
C LEU A 35 -14.10 13.28 0.52
N THR A 36 -14.51 13.00 -0.73
CA THR A 36 -15.49 13.84 -1.44
C THR A 36 -16.90 13.60 -0.88
N ALA A 37 -17.86 14.44 -1.25
CA ALA A 37 -19.26 14.31 -0.83
C ALA A 37 -19.93 13.00 -1.31
N ALA A 38 -19.42 12.39 -2.39
CA ALA A 38 -19.90 11.12 -2.92
C ALA A 38 -19.22 9.90 -2.28
N GLY A 39 -18.18 10.12 -1.48
CA GLY A 39 -17.37 9.09 -0.86
C GLY A 39 -17.98 8.45 0.38
N ALA A 40 -17.33 7.39 0.87
CA ALA A 40 -17.72 6.71 2.12
C ALA A 40 -16.81 7.06 3.30
N GLY A 41 -15.86 7.97 3.11
CA GLY A 41 -14.95 8.46 4.14
C GLY A 41 -15.66 9.21 5.26
N GLN A 42 -14.99 9.32 6.41
CA GLN A 42 -15.49 10.13 7.51
C GLN A 42 -15.42 11.62 7.10
N THR A 43 -16.42 12.42 7.46
CA THR A 43 -16.42 13.88 7.22
C THR A 43 -16.07 14.28 5.78
N GLY A 44 -16.70 13.64 4.79
CA GLY A 44 -16.54 14.02 3.39
C GLY A 44 -17.06 15.44 3.09
N THR A 45 -16.51 16.09 2.07
CA THR A 45 -16.82 17.49 1.72
C THR A 45 -17.29 17.65 0.27
N ALA A 46 -18.18 18.62 0.05
CA ALA A 46 -18.62 19.05 -1.29
C ALA A 46 -17.78 20.22 -1.87
N VAL A 47 -16.74 20.67 -1.16
CA VAL A 47 -15.87 21.78 -1.60
C VAL A 47 -15.00 21.37 -2.79
N THR A 48 -14.71 20.07 -2.94
CA THR A 48 -13.95 19.51 -4.05
C THR A 48 -14.44 18.12 -4.43
N ASP A 49 -14.37 17.81 -5.73
CA ASP A 49 -14.60 16.46 -6.29
C ASP A 49 -13.28 15.73 -6.61
N GLU A 50 -12.12 16.33 -6.29
CA GLU A 50 -10.80 15.76 -6.54
C GLU A 50 -10.45 14.68 -5.50
N VAL A 51 -10.84 13.43 -5.73
CA VAL A 51 -10.62 12.32 -4.78
C VAL A 51 -9.16 12.11 -4.35
N CYS A 52 -8.18 12.41 -5.22
CA CYS A 52 -6.76 12.19 -4.91
C CYS A 52 -6.13 13.31 -4.09
N VAL A 53 -6.72 14.51 -4.02
CA VAL A 53 -6.07 15.70 -3.44
C VAL A 53 -5.79 15.55 -1.94
N PHE A 54 -6.57 14.71 -1.26
CA PHE A 54 -6.42 14.40 0.15
C PHE A 54 -5.14 13.62 0.47
N CYS A 55 -4.54 12.97 -0.53
CA CYS A 55 -3.33 12.15 -0.39
C CYS A 55 -2.17 12.69 -1.23
N HIS A 56 -2.44 13.15 -2.45
CA HIS A 56 -1.44 13.49 -3.44
C HIS A 56 -1.62 14.91 -3.97
N THR A 57 -0.50 15.55 -4.31
CA THR A 57 -0.47 16.85 -5.00
C THR A 57 0.42 16.74 -6.24
N PRO A 58 0.19 17.50 -7.32
CA PRO A 58 1.13 17.54 -8.45
C PRO A 58 2.51 18.13 -8.08
N HIS A 59 2.59 18.96 -7.03
CA HIS A 59 3.81 19.64 -6.57
C HIS A 59 3.63 20.22 -5.16
N GLY A 60 4.75 20.56 -4.49
CA GLY A 60 4.71 21.10 -3.12
C GLY A 60 4.33 20.05 -2.08
N SER A 61 4.79 18.82 -2.26
CA SER A 61 4.55 17.72 -1.34
C SER A 61 5.49 17.72 -0.15
N ASP A 62 5.12 16.99 0.89
CA ASP A 62 6.06 16.55 1.91
C ASP A 62 7.03 15.52 1.28
N THR A 63 8.30 15.58 1.68
CA THR A 63 9.37 14.70 1.18
C THR A 63 10.05 13.92 2.31
N ASN A 64 9.52 13.96 3.53
CA ASN A 64 10.08 13.26 4.69
C ASN A 64 9.85 11.74 4.65
N ALA A 65 9.04 11.25 3.71
CA ALA A 65 8.88 9.83 3.41
C ALA A 65 8.97 9.56 1.91
N PRO A 66 9.41 8.35 1.49
CA PRO A 66 9.51 7.94 0.09
C PRO A 66 8.15 7.55 -0.50
N VAL A 67 7.22 8.51 -0.54
CA VAL A 67 5.88 8.37 -1.11
C VAL A 67 5.65 9.37 -2.24
N PRO A 68 4.91 9.03 -3.32
CA PRO A 68 4.74 9.93 -4.45
C PRO A 68 3.98 11.19 -4.03
N LEU A 69 4.65 12.34 -4.04
CA LEU A 69 4.05 13.67 -3.90
C LEU A 69 2.94 13.76 -2.83
N TRP A 70 3.25 13.37 -1.59
CA TRP A 70 2.29 13.35 -0.49
C TRP A 70 1.82 14.75 -0.09
N ASN A 71 0.50 14.96 -0.06
CA ASN A 71 -0.11 16.26 0.17
C ASN A 71 -0.50 16.52 1.61
N LYS A 72 0.11 15.83 2.58
CA LYS A 72 -0.16 16.04 4.01
C LYS A 72 1.14 16.27 4.77
N VAL A 73 1.02 16.88 5.94
CA VAL A 73 2.14 17.01 6.88
C VAL A 73 2.47 15.62 7.42
N LEU A 74 3.71 15.17 7.26
CA LEU A 74 4.12 13.89 7.85
C LEU A 74 4.54 14.07 9.30
N GLY A 75 4.10 13.15 10.16
CA GLY A 75 4.57 13.07 11.54
C GLY A 75 6.06 12.75 11.62
N ALA A 76 6.69 13.08 12.76
CA ALA A 76 8.09 12.77 12.96
C ALA A 76 8.28 11.26 13.24
N PRO A 77 9.31 10.60 12.69
CA PRO A 77 9.57 9.17 12.90
C PRO A 77 9.61 8.71 14.37
N GLY A 78 10.09 9.56 15.28
CA GLY A 78 10.24 9.26 16.70
C GLY A 78 8.98 9.50 17.55
N SER A 79 7.84 9.82 16.94
CA SER A 79 6.61 10.17 17.66
C SER A 79 5.76 8.95 18.06
N TYR A 80 6.18 7.74 17.73
CA TYR A 80 5.37 6.51 17.88
C TYR A 80 5.98 5.54 18.90
N THR A 81 5.13 4.92 19.72
CA THR A 81 5.49 3.79 20.58
C THR A 81 5.26 2.51 19.80
N GLN A 82 6.34 1.79 19.46
CA GLN A 82 6.27 0.63 18.58
C GLN A 82 6.21 -0.69 19.37
N TYR A 83 5.80 -1.77 18.70
CA TYR A 83 5.61 -3.07 19.31
C TYR A 83 6.87 -3.60 20.04
N SER A 84 8.07 -3.33 19.52
CA SER A 84 9.33 -3.77 20.14
C SER A 84 9.53 -3.25 21.57
N THR A 85 8.86 -2.16 21.98
CA THR A 85 8.96 -1.66 23.37
C THR A 85 8.33 -2.61 24.38
N LEU A 86 7.46 -3.53 23.94
CA LEU A 86 6.91 -4.59 24.79
C LEU A 86 7.94 -5.69 25.11
N GLN A 87 9.04 -5.77 24.35
CA GLN A 87 10.13 -6.73 24.54
C GLN A 87 9.63 -8.18 24.66
N THR A 88 8.64 -8.55 23.84
CA THR A 88 8.07 -9.90 23.89
C THR A 88 9.13 -10.92 23.41
N PRO A 89 9.31 -12.06 24.08
CA PRO A 89 10.30 -13.08 23.67
C PRO A 89 10.05 -13.67 22.27
N THR A 90 8.85 -13.51 21.74
CA THR A 90 8.41 -14.00 20.42
C THR A 90 8.56 -12.96 19.31
N PHE A 91 9.21 -11.83 19.59
CA PHE A 91 9.54 -10.82 18.58
C PHE A 91 11.04 -10.91 18.27
N ASP A 92 11.35 -11.49 17.12
CA ASP A 92 12.69 -11.87 16.65
C ASP A 92 13.17 -11.00 15.48
N SER A 93 12.62 -9.79 15.37
CA SER A 93 13.01 -8.78 14.40
C SER A 93 13.56 -7.52 15.07
N THR A 94 14.19 -6.66 14.29
CA THR A 94 14.56 -5.30 14.71
C THR A 94 13.62 -4.29 14.08
N GLU A 95 13.04 -3.41 14.90
CA GLU A 95 12.30 -2.24 14.44
C GLU A 95 13.24 -1.04 14.25
N ALA A 96 13.05 -0.35 13.15
CA ALA A 96 13.52 1.02 12.96
C ALA A 96 12.42 2.00 13.40
N PRO A 97 12.74 3.28 13.67
CA PRO A 97 11.73 4.31 13.87
C PRO A 97 10.69 4.29 12.74
N VAL A 98 9.43 4.59 13.09
CA VAL A 98 8.33 4.60 12.11
C VAL A 98 8.69 5.50 10.94
N GLY A 99 8.66 4.94 9.74
CA GLY A 99 9.17 5.62 8.55
C GLY A 99 8.49 5.11 7.28
N SER A 100 9.15 5.32 6.15
CA SER A 100 8.69 4.79 4.85
C SER A 100 7.23 5.17 4.55
N VAL A 101 6.51 4.34 3.79
CA VAL A 101 5.09 4.52 3.47
C VAL A 101 4.19 4.60 4.71
N SER A 102 4.59 4.02 5.85
CA SER A 102 3.75 3.98 7.05
C SER A 102 3.46 5.37 7.59
N LEU A 103 4.40 6.33 7.46
CA LEU A 103 4.16 7.73 7.82
C LEU A 103 3.03 8.36 7.01
N ALA A 104 2.85 7.96 5.75
CA ALA A 104 1.75 8.47 4.93
C ALA A 104 0.40 7.98 5.48
N CYS A 105 0.29 6.69 5.81
CA CYS A 105 -0.91 6.15 6.46
C CYS A 105 -1.19 6.86 7.80
N LEU A 106 -0.14 7.00 8.62
CA LEU A 106 -0.25 7.58 9.96
C LEU A 106 -0.54 9.08 9.93
N SER A 107 -0.22 9.81 8.86
CA SER A 107 -0.64 11.23 8.72
C SER A 107 -2.17 11.45 8.70
N CYS A 108 -2.97 10.37 8.63
CA CYS A 108 -4.39 10.40 8.95
C CYS A 108 -4.68 9.56 10.21
N HIS A 109 -4.10 8.35 10.28
CA HIS A 109 -4.46 7.34 11.27
C HIS A 109 -3.85 7.55 12.66
N ASP A 110 -2.88 8.44 12.83
CA ASP A 110 -2.32 8.75 14.16
C ASP A 110 -3.21 9.66 15.01
N GLY A 111 -4.28 10.22 14.42
CA GLY A 111 -5.25 11.07 15.10
C GLY A 111 -4.72 12.45 15.51
N THR A 112 -3.55 12.86 15.03
CA THR A 112 -2.90 14.12 15.40
C THR A 112 -3.27 15.29 14.48
N GLN A 113 -3.72 15.00 13.26
CA GLN A 113 -4.18 16.01 12.30
C GLN A 113 -5.51 15.64 11.64
N ALA A 114 -6.22 16.64 11.14
CA ALA A 114 -7.46 16.42 10.40
C ALA A 114 -7.18 15.79 9.02
N MET A 115 -8.14 14.98 8.55
CA MET A 115 -7.97 14.20 7.32
C MET A 115 -7.95 15.07 6.06
N ASP A 116 -8.67 16.20 6.07
CA ASP A 116 -8.77 17.13 4.94
C ASP A 116 -7.73 18.26 5.00
N VAL A 117 -6.83 18.25 6.01
CA VAL A 117 -5.68 19.14 6.05
C VAL A 117 -4.66 18.67 5.04
N VAL A 118 -4.40 19.53 4.05
CA VAL A 118 -3.47 19.28 2.95
C VAL A 118 -2.46 20.42 2.81
N LEU A 119 -1.29 20.12 2.25
CA LEU A 119 -0.24 21.11 2.00
C LEU A 119 -0.60 22.03 0.83
N ASN A 120 -1.25 21.49 -0.19
CA ASN A 120 -1.64 22.22 -1.39
C ASN A 120 -3.13 22.00 -1.64
N LEU A 121 -3.92 23.06 -1.46
CA LEU A 121 -5.36 23.02 -1.74
C LEU A 121 -5.65 22.81 -3.24
N PRO A 122 -6.82 22.26 -3.59
CA PRO A 122 -7.32 22.27 -4.97
C PRO A 122 -7.25 23.67 -5.58
N GLY A 123 -6.88 23.77 -6.86
CA GLY A 123 -6.70 25.05 -7.55
C GLY A 123 -5.31 25.65 -7.39
N SER A 124 -5.20 26.99 -7.48
CA SER A 124 -3.92 27.71 -7.51
C SER A 124 -3.66 28.50 -6.22
N LEU A 125 -2.38 28.65 -5.87
CA LEU A 125 -1.89 29.51 -4.77
C LEU A 125 -2.30 29.06 -3.35
N GLY A 126 -2.72 27.80 -3.19
CA GLY A 126 -3.16 27.22 -1.92
C GLY A 126 -2.08 26.47 -1.14
N PHE A 127 -0.79 26.70 -1.43
CA PHE A 127 0.30 26.00 -0.73
C PHE A 127 0.55 26.59 0.66
N ASN A 128 0.57 25.72 1.66
CA ASN A 128 0.95 26.01 3.03
C ASN A 128 1.68 24.79 3.62
N ALA A 129 2.96 24.95 3.96
CA ALA A 129 3.77 23.88 4.53
C ALA A 129 3.27 23.38 5.90
N ALA A 130 2.48 24.17 6.62
CA ALA A 130 1.84 23.75 7.87
C ALA A 130 0.50 23.01 7.67
N GLY A 131 0.05 22.89 6.41
CA GLY A 131 -1.25 22.34 6.06
C GLY A 131 -2.40 23.34 6.20
N THR A 132 -3.42 23.17 5.35
CA THR A 132 -4.67 23.93 5.38
C THR A 132 -5.84 22.97 5.16
N PRO A 133 -6.92 23.04 5.96
CA PRO A 133 -8.11 22.23 5.70
C PRO A 133 -8.78 22.64 4.39
N ILE A 134 -9.19 21.65 3.59
CA ILE A 134 -9.99 21.88 2.38
C ILE A 134 -11.37 22.42 2.76
N ASP A 135 -11.98 21.88 3.82
CA ASP A 135 -13.27 22.33 4.31
C ASP A 135 -13.16 22.68 5.81
N PRO A 136 -12.92 23.96 6.14
CA PRO A 136 -12.78 24.41 7.52
C PRO A 136 -14.03 24.15 8.40
N LEU A 137 -15.20 23.90 7.81
CA LEU A 137 -16.45 23.66 8.55
C LEU A 137 -16.63 22.19 8.95
N THR A 138 -16.04 21.26 8.19
CA THR A 138 -16.15 19.82 8.45
C THR A 138 -14.83 19.15 8.83
N SER A 139 -13.72 19.90 8.81
CA SER A 139 -12.38 19.44 9.17
C SER A 139 -12.34 18.79 10.56
N SER A 140 -11.96 17.51 10.60
CA SER A 140 -11.85 16.73 11.83
C SER A 140 -10.77 15.67 11.75
N VAL A 141 -10.23 15.30 12.91
CA VAL A 141 -9.38 14.11 13.08
C VAL A 141 -10.22 12.84 12.93
N MET A 142 -9.59 11.72 12.57
CA MET A 142 -10.32 10.45 12.53
C MET A 142 -10.82 10.03 13.91
N THR A 143 -12.01 9.44 13.92
CA THR A 143 -12.66 8.92 15.12
C THR A 143 -13.24 7.51 14.89
N GLY A 144 -13.23 6.67 15.93
CA GLY A 144 -13.84 5.33 15.95
C GLY A 144 -12.86 4.21 16.32
N THR A 145 -13.35 2.96 16.47
CA THR A 145 -12.58 1.74 16.82
C THR A 145 -13.19 0.50 16.13
N PRO A 146 -12.45 -0.62 15.89
CA PRO A 146 -11.06 -0.88 16.26
C PRO A 146 -9.98 -0.34 15.31
N ILE A 147 -10.23 -0.07 14.01
CA ILE A 147 -9.28 0.71 13.17
C ILE A 147 -10.03 1.69 12.24
N PRO A 148 -10.31 2.90 12.74
CA PRO A 148 -10.23 4.16 11.98
C PRO A 148 -9.13 5.11 12.51
N VAL A 149 -8.74 5.02 13.78
CA VAL A 149 -7.63 5.81 14.36
C VAL A 149 -6.75 4.91 15.22
N LEU A 150 -5.49 4.77 14.85
CA LEU A 150 -4.48 3.97 15.55
C LEU A 150 -3.91 4.75 16.74
N GLY A 151 -3.72 6.06 16.56
CA GLY A 151 -2.98 6.87 17.52
C GLY A 151 -1.47 6.75 17.31
N THR A 152 -0.71 7.22 18.30
CA THR A 152 0.75 7.13 18.32
C THR A 152 1.27 5.93 19.13
N ASP A 153 0.38 5.17 19.77
CA ASP A 153 0.71 3.92 20.44
C ASP A 153 0.36 2.75 19.52
N LEU A 154 1.37 2.12 18.94
CA LEU A 154 1.26 1.00 18.01
C LEU A 154 1.58 -0.34 18.68
N THR A 155 1.63 -0.38 20.03
CA THR A 155 2.03 -1.59 20.76
C THR A 155 1.03 -2.74 20.65
N ASN A 156 -0.21 -2.46 20.25
CA ASN A 156 -1.27 -3.46 20.04
C ASN A 156 -1.53 -3.76 18.55
N ASP A 157 -0.77 -3.16 17.64
CA ASP A 157 -0.88 -3.37 16.21
C ASP A 157 0.08 -4.43 15.69
N HIS A 158 -0.16 -4.93 14.48
CA HIS A 158 0.85 -5.74 13.80
C HIS A 158 2.10 -4.89 13.59
N PRO A 159 3.30 -5.37 13.98
CA PRO A 159 4.52 -4.57 13.88
C PRO A 159 4.77 -4.08 12.45
N ILE A 160 5.23 -2.83 12.35
CA ILE A 160 5.61 -2.13 11.12
C ILE A 160 6.94 -1.44 11.33
N SER A 161 7.57 -0.98 10.25
CA SER A 161 8.95 -0.47 10.31
C SER A 161 9.91 -1.49 10.93
N MET A 162 9.60 -2.78 10.72
CA MET A 162 10.39 -3.91 11.17
C MET A 162 11.13 -4.55 9.99
N GLN A 163 12.32 -5.07 10.24
CA GLN A 163 13.06 -5.88 9.28
C GLN A 163 12.25 -7.14 8.92
N TYR A 164 12.17 -7.47 7.63
CA TYR A 164 11.48 -8.68 7.19
C TYR A 164 12.27 -9.94 7.57
N GLY A 165 11.60 -10.94 8.14
CA GLY A 165 12.18 -12.25 8.47
C GLY A 165 13.42 -12.19 9.36
N GLY A 166 13.50 -11.22 10.27
CA GLY A 166 14.67 -11.01 11.14
C GLY A 166 15.96 -10.62 10.40
N GLY A 167 15.86 -10.27 9.11
CA GLY A 167 17.00 -9.89 8.28
C GLY A 167 17.56 -11.02 7.42
N GLY A 168 18.72 -10.75 6.82
CA GLY A 168 19.38 -11.65 5.86
C GLY A 168 19.43 -11.06 4.45
N PRO A 169 18.30 -10.72 3.81
CA PRO A 169 18.28 -10.18 2.46
C PRO A 169 18.87 -8.76 2.38
N LEU A 170 19.68 -8.52 1.36
CA LEU A 170 20.39 -7.26 1.12
C LEU A 170 20.23 -6.79 -0.33
N ALA A 171 20.39 -5.49 -0.57
CA ALA A 171 20.33 -4.92 -1.91
C ALA A 171 21.35 -5.52 -2.90
N THR A 172 22.48 -6.03 -2.38
CA THR A 172 23.55 -6.67 -3.16
C THR A 172 23.24 -8.10 -3.58
N ASP A 173 22.19 -8.71 -3.05
CA ASP A 173 21.78 -10.06 -3.45
C ASP A 173 21.35 -10.10 -4.91
N PRO A 174 21.51 -11.24 -5.61
CA PRO A 174 21.01 -11.39 -6.97
C PRO A 174 19.49 -11.21 -7.03
N ASP A 175 18.98 -10.78 -8.17
CA ASP A 175 17.54 -10.76 -8.44
C ASP A 175 16.99 -12.19 -8.55
N GLY A 176 15.71 -12.36 -8.21
CA GLY A 176 15.05 -13.66 -8.05
C GLY A 176 14.75 -13.99 -6.58
N PRO A 177 14.43 -15.26 -6.27
CA PRO A 177 14.14 -15.67 -4.90
C PRO A 177 15.40 -15.57 -4.05
N PHE A 178 15.27 -15.05 -2.83
CA PHE A 178 16.36 -15.03 -1.88
C PHE A 178 16.78 -16.46 -1.51
N THR A 179 18.05 -16.78 -1.73
CA THR A 179 18.61 -18.12 -1.46
C THR A 179 19.49 -18.19 -0.22
N GLY A 180 19.61 -17.09 0.52
CA GLY A 180 20.34 -17.03 1.78
C GLY A 180 19.52 -17.52 2.96
N THR A 181 20.04 -17.29 4.17
CA THR A 181 19.37 -17.62 5.43
C THR A 181 18.72 -16.37 6.00
N LEU A 182 17.42 -16.43 6.27
CA LEU A 182 16.70 -15.39 7.02
C LEU A 182 17.10 -15.44 8.51
N GLY A 183 16.98 -14.31 9.19
CA GLY A 183 17.21 -14.23 10.64
C GLY A 183 16.20 -15.07 11.43
N ASP A 184 14.96 -15.14 10.94
CA ASP A 184 13.91 -16.06 11.41
C ASP A 184 13.54 -17.05 10.28
N LEU A 185 13.59 -18.34 10.61
CA LEU A 185 13.31 -19.44 9.69
C LEU A 185 11.81 -19.72 9.54
N ASP A 186 10.96 -19.12 10.37
CA ASP A 186 9.49 -19.21 10.29
C ASP A 186 8.93 -18.25 9.21
N PHE A 187 9.78 -17.69 8.34
CA PHE A 187 9.39 -16.80 7.25
C PHE A 187 9.68 -17.38 5.85
N VAL A 188 8.82 -17.02 4.91
CA VAL A 188 8.99 -17.32 3.48
C VAL A 188 10.10 -16.42 2.90
N ALA A 189 10.98 -16.99 2.08
CA ALA A 189 12.03 -16.21 1.42
C ALA A 189 11.41 -15.16 0.46
N PRO A 190 11.82 -13.88 0.52
CA PRO A 190 11.29 -12.88 -0.39
C PRO A 190 11.90 -13.03 -1.79
N GLN A 191 11.16 -12.56 -2.79
CA GLN A 191 11.68 -12.27 -4.13
C GLN A 191 12.34 -10.88 -4.15
N LYS A 192 13.31 -10.71 -5.03
CA LYS A 192 13.97 -9.42 -5.31
C LYS A 192 14.03 -9.15 -6.80
N ALA A 193 13.85 -7.89 -7.18
CA ALA A 193 14.25 -7.40 -8.49
C ALA A 193 14.92 -6.03 -8.35
N THR A 194 15.75 -5.66 -9.32
CA THR A 194 16.37 -4.33 -9.37
C THR A 194 15.74 -3.50 -10.49
N VAL A 195 15.04 -2.43 -10.11
CA VAL A 195 14.35 -1.53 -11.05
C VAL A 195 14.95 -0.13 -10.92
N ASN A 196 15.49 0.40 -12.01
CA ASN A 196 16.16 1.70 -12.03
C ASN A 196 17.20 1.84 -10.91
N THR A 197 18.04 0.81 -10.71
CA THR A 197 19.04 0.71 -9.63
C THR A 197 18.51 0.55 -8.20
N ASN A 198 17.19 0.58 -8.00
CA ASN A 198 16.58 0.38 -6.70
C ASN A 198 16.16 -1.09 -6.50
N PRO A 199 16.51 -1.71 -5.37
CA PRO A 199 15.99 -3.01 -5.04
C PRO A 199 14.51 -2.90 -4.67
N ILE A 200 13.71 -3.80 -5.21
CA ILE A 200 12.31 -3.99 -4.84
C ILE A 200 12.14 -5.42 -4.35
N TRP A 201 11.42 -5.58 -3.24
CA TRP A 201 11.18 -6.88 -2.62
C TRP A 201 9.69 -7.13 -2.48
N TRP A 202 9.32 -8.40 -2.58
CA TRP A 202 7.97 -8.86 -2.31
C TRP A 202 7.97 -10.32 -1.89
N VAL A 203 6.87 -10.77 -1.30
CA VAL A 203 6.60 -12.19 -1.06
C VAL A 203 5.42 -12.57 -1.94
N ASP A 204 5.61 -13.59 -2.77
CA ASP A 204 4.61 -14.04 -3.73
C ASP A 204 3.33 -14.46 -2.98
N SER A 205 2.20 -13.86 -3.37
CA SER A 205 0.89 -14.22 -2.85
C SER A 205 0.37 -15.52 -3.46
N PRO A 206 -0.51 -16.26 -2.77
CA PRO A 206 -1.09 -17.50 -3.30
C PRO A 206 -2.05 -17.30 -4.49
N VAL A 207 -2.36 -16.05 -4.85
CA VAL A 207 -3.29 -15.70 -5.93
C VAL A 207 -2.58 -15.11 -7.15
N GLY A 208 -1.32 -14.70 -7.02
CA GLY A 208 -0.53 -14.13 -8.10
C GLY A 208 0.36 -15.15 -8.83
N ILE A 209 1.17 -14.68 -9.77
CA ILE A 209 2.16 -15.50 -10.47
C ILE A 209 3.50 -15.46 -9.72
N GLY A 210 3.93 -16.61 -9.19
CA GLY A 210 5.20 -16.71 -8.46
C GLY A 210 6.41 -16.19 -9.25
N GLY A 211 7.28 -15.43 -8.58
CA GLY A 211 8.45 -14.79 -9.16
C GLY A 211 8.15 -13.57 -10.01
N THR A 212 6.88 -13.16 -10.15
CA THR A 212 6.47 -11.94 -10.86
C THR A 212 5.79 -11.00 -9.88
N ARG A 213 6.34 -9.80 -9.70
CA ARG A 213 5.77 -8.82 -8.78
C ARG A 213 4.39 -8.32 -9.25
N GLU A 214 3.37 -8.60 -8.46
CA GLU A 214 1.99 -8.18 -8.67
C GLU A 214 1.47 -7.31 -7.52
N LYS A 215 0.30 -6.68 -7.70
CA LYS A 215 -0.31 -5.86 -6.64
C LYS A 215 -0.80 -6.69 -5.44
N THR A 216 -1.08 -7.96 -5.68
CA THR A 216 -1.58 -8.92 -4.68
C THR A 216 -0.47 -9.43 -3.74
N ASP A 217 0.80 -9.27 -4.11
CA ASP A 217 1.93 -9.75 -3.30
C ASP A 217 2.16 -8.90 -2.05
N MET A 218 2.80 -9.49 -1.04
CA MET A 218 3.19 -8.70 0.14
C MET A 218 4.41 -7.87 -0.22
N ILE A 219 4.21 -6.58 -0.46
CA ILE A 219 5.28 -5.67 -0.89
C ILE A 219 6.16 -5.31 0.30
N LEU A 220 7.47 -5.46 0.16
CA LEU A 220 8.43 -5.09 1.20
C LEU A 220 9.17 -3.82 0.79
N TYR A 221 9.40 -2.93 1.76
CA TYR A 221 9.93 -1.60 1.50
C TYR A 221 11.44 -1.56 1.74
N ALA A 222 12.18 -1.05 0.76
CA ALA A 222 13.62 -0.88 0.86
C ALA A 222 13.97 0.21 1.89
N ARG A 223 14.73 -0.15 2.91
CA ARG A 223 15.14 0.75 3.99
C ARG A 223 16.60 0.53 4.37
N ASN A 224 17.26 1.59 4.83
CA ASN A 224 18.70 1.60 5.18
C ASN A 224 18.96 1.91 6.67
N ASP A 225 17.91 1.87 7.50
CA ASP A 225 17.96 2.30 8.90
C ASP A 225 18.93 1.48 9.75
N LEU A 226 19.23 0.24 9.34
CA LEU A 226 20.17 -0.67 10.03
C LEU A 226 21.54 -0.74 9.33
N GLY A 227 21.90 0.29 8.56
CA GLY A 227 23.22 0.43 7.92
C GLY A 227 23.40 -0.34 6.62
N THR A 228 22.40 -1.12 6.21
CA THR A 228 22.33 -1.78 4.90
C THR A 228 20.93 -1.66 4.32
N VAL A 229 20.84 -1.59 2.99
CA VAL A 229 19.55 -1.54 2.29
C VAL A 229 18.94 -2.93 2.24
N GLN A 230 17.78 -3.10 2.87
CA GLN A 230 17.12 -4.38 3.07
C GLN A 230 15.59 -4.24 3.13
N PRO A 231 14.81 -5.33 3.02
CA PRO A 231 13.36 -5.27 3.04
C PRO A 231 12.79 -5.09 4.45
N PHE A 232 11.79 -4.21 4.54
CA PHE A 232 11.01 -3.96 5.75
C PHE A 232 9.52 -4.20 5.52
N VAL A 233 8.84 -4.63 6.57
CA VAL A 233 7.37 -4.68 6.63
C VAL A 233 6.86 -3.29 7.02
N GLU A 234 5.89 -2.79 6.26
CA GLU A 234 5.23 -1.49 6.48
C GLU A 234 3.72 -1.65 6.32
N CYS A 235 2.92 -0.62 6.65
CA CYS A 235 1.46 -0.67 6.44
C CYS A 235 1.11 -1.07 4.99
N GLY A 236 1.87 -0.53 4.03
CA GLY A 236 1.69 -0.81 2.60
C GLY A 236 2.06 -2.23 2.17
N SER A 237 2.65 -3.05 3.05
CA SER A 237 2.95 -4.44 2.74
C SER A 237 1.69 -5.27 2.59
N CYS A 238 0.69 -5.04 3.44
CA CYS A 238 -0.58 -5.75 3.42
C CYS A 238 -1.71 -4.91 2.81
N HIS A 239 -1.60 -3.58 2.89
CA HIS A 239 -2.60 -2.65 2.38
C HIS A 239 -2.15 -1.98 1.06
N ASP A 240 -3.02 -1.97 0.06
CA ASP A 240 -2.91 -1.11 -1.12
C ASP A 240 -4.04 -0.06 -1.06
N PRO A 241 -3.76 1.22 -0.79
CA PRO A 241 -4.78 2.26 -0.67
C PRO A 241 -5.55 2.49 -1.98
N HIS A 242 -5.06 1.94 -3.11
CA HIS A 242 -5.73 1.98 -4.40
C HIS A 242 -6.53 0.70 -4.71
N ASN A 243 -6.61 -0.24 -3.76
CA ASN A 243 -7.35 -1.48 -3.91
C ASN A 243 -8.64 -1.45 -3.09
N ASP A 244 -9.76 -1.10 -3.70
CA ASP A 244 -11.00 -0.77 -2.99
C ASP A 244 -11.94 -1.95 -2.77
N VAL A 245 -11.45 -3.18 -2.84
CA VAL A 245 -12.27 -4.37 -2.60
C VAL A 245 -12.98 -4.20 -1.27
N THR A 246 -14.29 -3.95 -1.35
CA THR A 246 -15.13 -3.59 -0.21
C THR A 246 -14.89 -4.60 0.91
N ALA A 247 -14.53 -4.10 2.10
CA ALA A 247 -14.41 -4.91 3.30
C ALA A 247 -15.62 -5.84 3.45
N GLY A 248 -15.36 -7.15 3.46
CA GLY A 248 -16.34 -8.16 3.82
C GLY A 248 -16.34 -8.39 5.33
N PRO A 249 -17.24 -9.24 5.85
CA PRO A 249 -17.29 -9.56 7.28
C PRO A 249 -15.98 -10.16 7.84
N SER A 250 -15.09 -10.63 6.96
CA SER A 250 -13.80 -11.25 7.27
C SER A 250 -12.58 -10.54 6.64
N SER A 251 -12.76 -9.38 6.01
CA SER A 251 -11.67 -8.61 5.41
C SER A 251 -11.77 -7.13 5.77
N VAL A 252 -10.65 -6.53 6.19
CA VAL A 252 -10.55 -5.07 6.29
C VAL A 252 -10.39 -4.47 4.89
N SER A 253 -10.75 -3.20 4.71
CA SER A 253 -10.60 -2.52 3.41
C SER A 253 -9.14 -2.46 2.99
N PHE A 254 -8.89 -2.37 1.68
CA PHE A 254 -7.56 -2.14 1.11
C PHE A 254 -6.55 -3.26 1.25
N LEU A 255 -6.93 -4.45 1.70
CA LEU A 255 -6.01 -5.59 1.69
C LEU A 255 -5.61 -5.95 0.27
N ARG A 256 -4.33 -6.27 0.05
CA ARG A 256 -3.81 -6.75 -1.24
C ARG A 256 -4.44 -8.07 -1.69
N ILE A 257 -4.79 -8.93 -0.72
CA ILE A 257 -5.52 -10.18 -0.93
C ILE A 257 -6.58 -10.36 0.15
N ASN A 258 -7.56 -11.23 -0.09
CA ASN A 258 -8.52 -11.60 0.94
C ASN A 258 -7.82 -12.36 2.07
N ASN A 259 -8.11 -12.03 3.33
CA ASN A 259 -7.54 -12.72 4.49
C ASN A 259 -8.33 -13.98 4.91
N THR A 260 -9.13 -14.56 4.02
CA THR A 260 -9.84 -15.82 4.28
C THR A 260 -8.83 -16.89 4.67
N ALA A 261 -9.11 -17.62 5.75
CA ALA A 261 -8.20 -18.62 6.31
C ALA A 261 -6.79 -18.08 6.62
N SER A 262 -6.68 -16.79 6.98
CA SER A 262 -5.41 -16.14 7.35
C SER A 262 -4.37 -16.08 6.22
N GLN A 263 -4.83 -16.04 4.96
CA GLN A 263 -3.94 -16.06 3.78
C GLN A 263 -2.85 -14.97 3.81
N ILE A 264 -3.12 -13.80 4.38
CA ILE A 264 -2.10 -12.74 4.52
C ILE A 264 -0.98 -13.23 5.43
N CYS A 265 -1.33 -13.78 6.59
CA CYS A 265 -0.38 -14.27 7.57
C CYS A 265 0.48 -15.39 6.96
N THR A 266 -0.16 -16.38 6.31
CA THR A 266 0.54 -17.53 5.72
C THR A 266 1.27 -17.21 4.42
N THR A 267 1.14 -15.99 3.90
CA THR A 267 1.99 -15.54 2.77
C THR A 267 3.41 -15.28 3.27
N CYS A 268 3.57 -14.69 4.45
CA CYS A 268 4.88 -14.38 5.01
C CYS A 268 5.37 -15.45 5.99
N HIS A 269 4.48 -16.09 6.75
CA HIS A 269 4.86 -17.02 7.81
C HIS A 269 4.68 -18.47 7.39
N VAL A 270 5.71 -19.26 7.66
CA VAL A 270 5.70 -20.73 7.60
C VAL A 270 5.25 -21.21 8.98
N LYS A 271 4.04 -21.79 9.06
CA LYS A 271 3.44 -22.31 10.30
C LYS A 271 3.18 -23.81 10.19
#